data_AF-A0A0D3AZ24-F1
#
_entry.id   AF-A0A0D3AZ24-F1
#
_cell.length_a   1.000
_cell.length_b   1.000
_cell.length_c   1.000
_cell.angle_alpha   90.00
_cell.angle_beta   90.00
_cell.angle_gamma   90.00
#
_symmetry.space_group_name_H-M   'P 1'
#
loop_
_entity.id
_entity.type
_entity.pdbx_description
1 polymer ?
#
loop_
_entity_poly.entity_id
_entity_poly.type
_entity_poly.pdbx_seq_one_letter_code
_entity_poly.pdbx_strand_id
1 'polypeptide(L)' 'MREAMASAEVDDDILGYDPTARHLEEEMAKMMGKEAALFVPSGTMGNLICVMVHCE' A
#
# COMPACT_ATOMS: atom_id res chain seq x y z
N MET A 1 11.61 2.20 -13.93
CA MET A 1 11.47 2.24 -12.46
C MET A 1 12.00 3.54 -11.88
N ARG A 2 13.29 3.88 -11.99
CA ARG A 2 13.85 5.11 -11.41
C ARG A 2 13.19 6.40 -11.93
N GLU A 3 12.95 6.50 -13.23
CA GLU A 3 12.24 7.65 -13.82
C GLU A 3 10.80 7.76 -13.28
N ALA A 4 10.05 6.66 -13.27
CA ALA A 4 8.70 6.61 -12.72
C ALA A 4 8.64 7.01 -11.23
N MET A 5 9.60 6.58 -10.43
CA MET A 5 9.72 6.99 -9.02
C MET A 5 10.01 8.49 -8.90
N ALA A 6 10.89 9.02 -9.74
CA ALA A 6 11.26 10.43 -9.71
C ALA A 6 10.13 11.36 -10.20
N SER A 7 9.22 10.85 -11.03
CA SER A 7 8.09 11.61 -11.59
C SER A 7 6.74 11.33 -10.90
N ALA A 8 6.71 10.50 -9.85
CA ALA A 8 5.48 10.16 -9.15
C ALA A 8 4.92 11.37 -8.38
N GLU A 9 3.60 11.55 -8.41
CA GLU A 9 2.92 12.52 -7.55
C GLU A 9 2.87 11.96 -6.12
N VAL A 10 3.32 12.74 -5.14
CA VAL A 10 3.42 12.31 -3.73
C VAL A 10 2.77 13.34 -2.82
N ASP A 11 2.24 12.88 -1.70
CA ASP A 11 1.67 13.73 -0.65
C ASP A 11 1.68 12.98 0.70
N ASP A 12 0.93 13.45 1.69
CA ASP A 12 0.84 12.83 3.01
C ASP A 12 -0.05 11.56 3.01
N ASP A 13 0.59 10.40 3.16
CA ASP A 13 -0.09 9.09 3.22
C ASP A 13 -0.81 8.83 4.57
N ILE A 14 -0.38 9.45 5.68
CA ILE A 14 -1.04 9.29 6.99
C ILE A 14 -2.43 9.94 6.96
N LEU A 15 -2.56 11.06 6.26
CA LEU A 15 -3.84 11.71 6.01
C LEU A 15 -4.61 11.11 4.82
N GLY A 16 -4.02 10.13 4.13
CA GLY A 16 -4.59 9.45 2.98
C GLY A 16 -4.60 10.29 1.71
N TYR A 17 -3.73 11.29 1.58
CA TYR A 17 -3.67 12.18 0.42
C TYR A 17 -2.64 11.75 -0.65
N ASP A 18 -1.71 10.85 -0.35
CA ASP A 18 -0.72 10.40 -1.34
C ASP A 18 -1.40 9.66 -2.52
N PRO A 19 -1.36 10.22 -3.75
CA PRO A 19 -2.06 9.65 -4.89
C PRO A 19 -1.36 8.41 -5.44
N THR A 20 -0.04 8.31 -5.32
CA THR A 20 0.73 7.17 -5.83
C THR A 20 0.52 5.94 -4.95
N ALA A 21 0.55 6.10 -3.62
CA ALA A 21 0.27 5.02 -2.67
C ALA A 21 -1.16 4.50 -2.87
N ARG A 22 -2.15 5.39 -2.92
CA ARG A 22 -3.56 5.01 -3.14
C ARG A 22 -3.76 4.25 -4.44
N HIS A 23 -3.17 4.71 -5.55
CA HIS A 23 -3.28 4.02 -6.83
C HIS A 23 -2.69 2.60 -6.78
N LEU A 24 -1.54 2.42 -6.13
CA LEU A 24 -0.94 1.11 -5.93
C LEU A 24 -1.86 0.18 -5.14
N GLU A 25 -2.42 0.67 -4.03
CA GLU A 25 -3.33 -0.10 -3.19
C GLU A 25 -4.61 -0.51 -3.92
N GLU A 26 -5.24 0.42 -4.65
CA GLU A 26 -6.43 0.15 -5.46
C GLU A 26 -6.17 -0.92 -6.53
N GLU A 27 -5.07 -0.80 -7.28
CA GLU A 27 -4.71 -1.78 -8.31
C GLU A 27 -4.36 -3.15 -7.71
N MET A 28 -3.68 -3.20 -6.56
CA MET A 28 -3.37 -4.46 -5.89
C MET A 28 -4.64 -5.12 -5.32
N ALA A 29 -5.55 -4.37 -4.72
CA ALA A 29 -6.82 -4.88 -4.22
C ALA A 29 -7.63 -5.51 -5.36
N LYS A 30 -7.73 -4.80 -6.49
CA LYS A 30 -8.40 -5.28 -7.71
C LYS A 30 -7.74 -6.53 -8.29
N MET A 31 -6.41 -6.53 -8.42
CA MET A 31 -5.66 -7.67 -8.96
C MET A 31 -5.84 -8.94 -8.11
N MET A 32 -5.93 -8.79 -6.79
CA MET A 32 -6.08 -9.90 -5.84
C MET A 32 -7.54 -10.28 -5.55
N GLY A 33 -8.52 -9.55 -6.12
CA GLY A 33 -9.94 -9.75 -5.85
C GLY A 33 -10.31 -9.50 -4.38
N LYS A 34 -9.73 -8.46 -3.77
CA LYS A 34 -9.95 -8.05 -2.38
C LYS A 34 -10.58 -6.66 -2.32
N GLU A 35 -11.20 -6.34 -1.19
CA GLU A 35 -11.86 -5.05 -0.98
C GLU A 35 -10.87 -3.89 -0.83
N ALA A 36 -9.69 -4.15 -0.26
CA ALA A 36 -8.64 -3.16 -0.02
C ALA A 36 -7.25 -3.80 0.00
N ALA A 37 -6.22 -2.97 -0.11
CA ALA A 37 -4.81 -3.32 0.12
C ALA A 37 -4.14 -2.20 0.94
N LEU A 38 -2.97 -2.49 1.49
CA LEU A 38 -2.17 -1.54 2.28
C LEU A 38 -0.71 -1.61 1.86
N PHE A 39 -0.11 -0.48 1.51
CA PHE A 39 1.32 -0.38 1.23
C PHE A 39 2.12 -0.33 2.54
N VAL A 40 3.12 -1.20 2.66
CA VAL A 40 3.96 -1.30 3.85
C VAL A 40 5.44 -1.35 3.47
N PRO A 41 6.37 -0.86 4.32
CA PRO A 41 7.79 -0.79 4.00
C PRO A 41 8.48 -2.14 3.78
N SER A 42 7.91 -3.24 4.27
CA SER A 42 8.50 -4.57 4.16
C SER A 42 7.48 -5.70 4.23
N GLY A 43 7.82 -6.85 3.66
CA GLY A 43 7.03 -8.07 3.82
C GLY A 43 6.93 -8.55 5.28
N THR A 44 7.96 -8.29 6.10
CA THR A 44 7.92 -8.60 7.55
C THR A 44 6.82 -7.80 8.25
N MET A 45 6.70 -6.50 7.97
CA MET A 45 5.62 -5.68 8.54
C MET A 45 4.25 -6.14 8.06
N GLY A 46 4.10 -6.45 6.77
CA GLY A 46 2.84 -6.96 6.22
C GLY A 46 2.39 -8.26 6.89
N ASN A 47 3.29 -9.22 7.07
CA ASN A 47 3.00 -10.46 7.79
C ASN A 47 2.69 -10.22 9.26
N LEU A 48 3.43 -9.31 9.93
CA LEU A 48 3.17 -9.00 11.34
C LEU A 48 1.78 -8.37 11.54
N ILE A 49 1.40 -7.39 10.70
CA ILE A 49 0.06 -6.79 10.73
C ILE A 49 -1.00 -7.87 10.52
N CYS A 50 -0.82 -8.75 9.53
CA CYS A 50 -1.74 -9.86 9.26
C CYS A 50 -1.96 -10.74 10.50
N VAL A 51 -0.89 -11.16 11.18
CA VAL A 51 -0.98 -11.94 12.42
C VAL A 51 -1.66 -11.15 13.53
N MET A 52 -1.28 -9.88 13.74
CA MET A 52 -1.86 -9.05 14.80
C MET A 52 -3.35 -8.75 14.60
N VAL A 53 -3.83 -8.70 13.35
CA VAL A 53 -5.24 -8.43 13.02
C VAL A 53 -6.08 -9.70 13.06
N HIS A 54 -5.52 -10.86 12.69
CA HIS A 54 -6.28 -12.10 12.54
C HIS A 54 -6.12 -13.10 13.69
N CYS A 55 -5.06 -13.00 14.49
CA CYS A 55 -4.75 -13.94 15.56
C CYS A 55 -4.74 -13.23 16.92
N GLU A 56 -5.19 -13.96 17.95
CA GLU A 56 -5.04 -13.60 19.36
C GLU A 56 -3.72 -14.14 19.94
#